data_AF-A0A935SXZ6-F1
#
_entry.id   AF-A0A935SXZ6-F1
#
_cell.length_a   1.000
_cell.length_b   1.000
_cell.length_c   1.000
_cell.angle_alpha   90.00
_cell.angle_beta   90.00
_cell.angle_gamma   90.00
#
_symmetry.space_group_name_H-M   'P 1'
#
loop_
_entity.id
_entity.type
_entity.pdbx_description
1 polymer ?
#
loop_
_entity_poly.entity_id
_entity_poly.type
_entity_poly.pdbx_seq_one_letter_code
_entity_poly.pdbx_strand_id
1 'polypeptide(L)'
;MAAAVTRKRKANVAAGTAPNRARSRARTTRRRRTRKANPHQGPSVESFLREEGIFEETAARAVKEILVLQIEAAMAREGITKVEMARRMATSRAALDRLLDPGNGSVTLATLFRAASALGAELRVELRGVRSARPRRSTRR
;
A
#
# COMPACT_ATOMS: atom_id res chain seq x y z
N MET A 1 -4.07 42.16 32.15
CA MET A 1 -4.56 43.56 32.05
C MET A 1 -3.43 44.41 31.50
N ALA A 2 -3.61 45.38 30.59
CA ALA A 2 -4.80 45.76 29.80
C ALA A 2 -4.35 46.45 28.48
N ALA A 3 -5.32 46.87 27.64
CA ALA A 3 -5.26 47.65 26.37
C ALA A 3 -3.87 48.07 25.79
N ALA A 4 -3.49 47.82 24.52
CA ALA A 4 -4.17 47.81 23.22
C ALA A 4 -4.45 49.19 22.56
N VAL A 5 -3.75 49.46 21.44
CA VAL A 5 -4.23 50.14 20.20
C VAL A 5 -4.65 51.63 20.34
N THR A 6 -4.01 52.64 19.71
CA THR A 6 -4.10 53.08 18.28
C THR A 6 -3.21 54.36 18.07
N ARG A 7 -3.06 55.16 16.97
CA ARG A 7 -3.47 55.25 15.52
C ARG A 7 -2.55 56.27 14.76
N LYS A 8 -2.30 56.07 13.45
CA LYS A 8 -1.84 57.07 12.41
C LYS A 8 -0.52 57.84 12.63
N ARG A 9 0.50 57.84 11.73
CA ARG A 9 0.59 58.18 10.27
C ARG A 9 0.60 59.68 9.90
N LYS A 10 1.78 60.20 9.52
CA LYS A 10 2.08 60.82 8.21
C LYS A 10 3.41 60.20 7.74
N ALA A 11 3.60 59.62 6.55
CA ALA A 11 3.30 60.06 5.18
C ALA A 11 4.28 61.12 4.67
N ASN A 12 5.26 60.68 3.89
CA ASN A 12 5.88 61.46 2.81
C ASN A 12 5.87 60.59 1.53
N VAL A 13 5.89 61.22 0.36
CA VAL A 13 5.62 60.57 -0.93
C VAL A 13 6.74 60.89 -1.92
N ALA A 14 7.31 59.85 -2.53
CA ALA A 14 8.04 59.94 -3.79
C ALA A 14 7.43 58.88 -4.74
N ALA A 15 6.98 59.32 -5.92
CA ALA A 15 6.25 58.45 -6.84
C ALA A 15 7.17 57.72 -7.82
N GLY A 16 6.86 56.45 -8.10
CA GLY A 16 7.55 55.60 -9.07
C GLY A 16 6.56 54.66 -9.74
N THR A 17 5.86 55.14 -10.76
CA THR A 17 4.66 54.49 -11.29
C THR A 17 4.97 53.47 -12.39
N ALA A 18 4.56 52.22 -12.12
CA ALA A 18 4.18 51.16 -13.07
C ALA A 18 5.29 50.38 -13.82
N PRO A 19 4.97 49.20 -14.42
CA PRO A 19 3.72 48.43 -14.34
C PRO A 19 3.86 47.00 -13.79
N ASN A 20 2.75 46.46 -13.29
CA ASN A 20 2.57 45.01 -13.09
C ASN A 20 2.61 44.28 -14.44
N ARG A 21 3.53 43.31 -14.62
CA ARG A 21 3.47 42.32 -15.70
C ARG A 21 3.83 40.92 -15.20
N ALA A 22 2.94 39.98 -15.45
CA ALA A 22 3.02 38.62 -14.93
C ALA A 22 4.25 37.83 -15.44
N ARG A 23 4.90 37.12 -14.52
CA ARG A 23 5.73 35.93 -14.80
C ARG A 23 5.29 34.78 -13.91
N SER A 24 4.16 34.14 -14.21
CA SER A 24 4.12 32.96 -15.10
C SER A 24 4.95 31.76 -14.61
N ARG A 25 4.41 31.04 -13.62
CA ARG A 25 4.55 29.59 -13.37
C ARG A 25 5.68 28.86 -14.14
N ALA A 26 6.90 28.84 -13.59
CA ALA A 26 7.94 27.90 -13.99
C ALA A 26 7.95 26.66 -13.09
N ARG A 27 6.81 25.97 -12.94
CA ARG A 27 6.76 24.68 -12.22
C ARG A 27 7.38 23.61 -13.13
N THR A 28 8.69 23.39 -13.00
CA THR A 28 9.51 22.52 -13.86
C THR A 28 8.96 21.09 -13.91
N THR A 29 8.09 20.84 -14.88
CA THR A 29 7.55 19.52 -15.16
C THR A 29 8.63 18.67 -15.80
N ARG A 30 9.40 17.95 -14.97
CA ARG A 30 10.39 16.96 -15.41
C ARG A 30 9.67 15.91 -16.28
N ARG A 31 9.64 16.15 -17.60
CA ARG A 31 8.89 15.36 -18.60
C ARG A 31 9.28 13.89 -18.41
N ARG A 32 8.37 13.11 -17.83
CA ARG A 32 8.56 11.69 -17.58
C ARG A 32 8.66 11.02 -18.95
N ARG A 33 9.90 10.79 -19.42
CA ARG A 33 10.17 10.15 -20.72
C ARG A 33 9.40 8.84 -20.78
N THR A 34 8.37 8.79 -21.62
CA THR A 34 7.66 7.56 -21.93
C THR A 34 8.63 6.67 -22.68
N ARG A 35 9.19 5.65 -22.01
CA ARG A 35 9.94 4.58 -22.70
C ARG A 35 9.04 4.04 -23.82
N LYS A 36 9.58 3.94 -25.03
CA LYS A 36 8.90 3.28 -26.16
C LYS A 36 8.56 1.86 -25.71
N ALA A 37 7.33 1.40 -25.95
CA ALA A 37 6.93 0.04 -25.58
C ALA A 37 7.87 -0.96 -26.26
N ASN A 38 8.35 -1.96 -25.52
CA ASN A 38 9.20 -3.00 -26.08
C ASN A 38 8.32 -3.92 -26.95
N PRO A 39 8.65 -4.18 -28.22
CA PRO A 39 7.91 -5.13 -29.06
C PRO A 39 7.75 -6.53 -28.44
N HIS A 40 8.65 -6.91 -27.54
CA HIS A 40 8.66 -8.19 -26.84
C HIS A 40 8.06 -8.15 -25.42
N GLN A 41 7.36 -7.06 -25.05
CA GLN A 41 6.55 -7.02 -23.83
C GLN A 41 5.18 -7.65 -24.07
N GLY A 42 5.02 -8.89 -23.60
CA GLY A 42 3.72 -9.55 -23.49
C GLY A 42 2.77 -8.88 -22.48
N PRO A 43 1.56 -9.47 -22.27
CA PRO A 43 0.65 -9.00 -21.24
C PRO A 43 1.27 -9.06 -19.84
N SER A 44 0.78 -8.23 -18.92
CA SER A 44 1.15 -8.32 -17.51
C SER A 44 0.64 -9.62 -16.89
N VAL A 45 1.36 -10.16 -15.91
CA VAL A 45 0.96 -11.39 -15.18
C VAL A 45 -0.47 -11.30 -14.63
N GLU A 46 -0.89 -10.14 -14.12
CA GLU A 46 -2.29 -9.91 -13.71
C GLU A 46 -3.31 -10.07 -14.86
N SER A 47 -2.97 -9.71 -16.09
CA SER A 47 -3.86 -9.86 -17.25
C SER A 47 -3.99 -11.35 -17.59
N PHE A 48 -2.86 -12.04 -17.71
CA PHE A 48 -2.80 -13.48 -17.93
C PHE A 48 -3.59 -14.26 -16.87
N LEU A 49 -3.34 -14.04 -15.57
CA LEU A 49 -4.06 -14.74 -14.50
C LEU A 49 -5.57 -14.45 -14.49
N ARG A 50 -6.00 -13.28 -15.01
CA ARG A 50 -7.43 -12.94 -15.16
C ARG A 50 -8.05 -13.55 -16.42
N GLU A 51 -7.28 -13.66 -17.49
CA GLU A 51 -7.66 -14.34 -18.75
C GLU A 51 -7.82 -15.85 -18.52
N GLU A 52 -6.94 -16.46 -17.71
CA GLU A 52 -7.02 -17.86 -17.25
C GLU A 52 -8.03 -18.08 -16.09
N GLY A 53 -8.64 -17.02 -15.54
CA GLY A 53 -9.64 -17.11 -14.45
C GLY A 53 -9.12 -17.49 -13.06
N ILE A 54 -7.80 -17.57 -12.86
CA ILE A 54 -7.14 -18.02 -11.61
C ILE A 54 -6.54 -16.88 -10.77
N PHE A 55 -6.76 -15.62 -11.13
CA PHE A 55 -6.19 -14.46 -10.44
C PHE A 55 -6.56 -14.41 -8.96
N GLU A 56 -7.84 -14.57 -8.64
CA GLU A 56 -8.35 -14.43 -7.28
C GLU A 56 -7.77 -15.48 -6.32
N GLU A 57 -7.63 -16.74 -6.76
CA GLU A 57 -6.95 -17.80 -6.00
C GLU A 57 -5.44 -17.52 -5.86
N THR A 58 -4.77 -17.21 -6.98
CA THR A 58 -3.33 -16.95 -7.01
C THR A 58 -2.96 -15.74 -6.11
N ALA A 59 -3.78 -14.70 -6.12
CA ALA A 59 -3.61 -13.51 -5.28
C ALA A 59 -3.86 -13.84 -3.79
N ALA A 60 -4.89 -14.61 -3.46
CA ALA A 60 -5.15 -15.04 -2.08
C ALA A 60 -3.98 -15.88 -1.52
N ARG A 61 -3.46 -16.82 -2.33
CA ARG A 61 -2.27 -17.61 -2.01
C ARG A 61 -1.03 -16.73 -1.79
N ALA A 62 -0.71 -15.85 -2.73
CA ALA A 62 0.45 -14.95 -2.62
C ALA A 62 0.38 -14.03 -1.38
N VAL A 63 -0.83 -13.55 -1.03
CA VAL A 63 -1.05 -12.80 0.22
C VAL A 63 -0.81 -13.68 1.45
N LYS A 64 -1.24 -14.95 1.45
CA LYS A 64 -0.93 -15.89 2.54
C LYS A 64 0.57 -16.12 2.66
N GLU A 65 1.27 -16.38 1.56
CA GLU A 65 2.72 -16.64 1.54
C GLU A 65 3.50 -15.45 2.13
N ILE A 66 3.11 -14.22 1.81
CA ILE A 66 3.68 -12.99 2.42
C ILE A 66 3.39 -12.91 3.93
N LEU A 67 2.15 -13.22 4.36
CA LEU A 67 1.79 -13.21 5.79
C LEU A 67 2.53 -14.27 6.60
N VAL A 68 2.72 -15.48 6.06
CA VAL A 68 3.54 -16.54 6.67
C VAL A 68 4.97 -16.04 6.89
N LEU A 69 5.61 -15.51 5.85
CA LEU A 69 6.98 -14.99 5.94
C LEU A 69 7.11 -13.84 6.96
N GLN A 70 6.09 -12.99 7.09
CA GLN A 70 6.04 -11.94 8.11
C GLN A 70 5.90 -12.49 9.53
N ILE A 71 5.09 -13.53 9.73
CA ILE A 71 4.91 -14.20 11.03
C ILE A 71 6.21 -14.92 11.44
N GLU A 72 6.84 -15.67 10.54
CA GLU A 72 8.11 -16.36 10.83
C GLU A 72 9.26 -15.36 11.07
N ALA A 73 9.34 -14.27 10.30
CA ALA A 73 10.31 -13.19 10.53
C ALA A 73 10.02 -12.38 11.81
N ALA A 74 8.79 -12.36 12.32
CA ALA A 74 8.48 -11.82 13.64
C ALA A 74 8.91 -12.79 14.74
N MET A 75 8.55 -14.07 14.64
CA MET A 75 8.98 -15.12 15.58
C MET A 75 10.50 -15.17 15.73
N ALA A 76 11.25 -15.07 14.62
CA ALA A 76 12.71 -15.07 14.63
C ALA A 76 13.31 -13.83 15.33
N ARG A 77 12.72 -12.63 15.16
CA ARG A 77 13.19 -11.39 15.82
C ARG A 77 12.92 -11.39 17.32
N GLU A 78 11.77 -11.93 17.74
CA GLU A 78 11.36 -12.00 19.15
C GLU A 78 11.89 -13.25 19.88
N GLY A 79 12.67 -14.11 19.21
CA GLY A 79 13.20 -15.36 19.77
C GLY A 79 12.14 -16.44 20.07
N ILE A 80 10.95 -16.34 19.48
CA ILE A 80 9.79 -17.18 19.81
C ILE A 80 9.85 -18.49 19.01
N THR A 81 9.95 -19.62 19.71
CA THR A 81 9.89 -20.95 19.09
C THR A 81 8.46 -21.30 18.64
N LYS A 82 8.31 -22.25 17.70
CA LYS A 82 6.98 -22.78 17.31
C LYS A 82 6.17 -23.35 18.50
N VAL A 83 6.82 -23.90 19.52
CA VAL A 83 6.14 -24.42 20.71
C VAL A 83 5.58 -23.28 21.57
N GLU A 84 6.39 -22.25 21.82
CA GLU A 84 5.96 -21.07 22.59
C GLU A 84 4.92 -20.23 21.83
N MET A 85 5.04 -20.10 20.51
CA MET A 85 4.03 -19.45 19.66
C MET A 85 2.67 -20.16 19.76
N ALA A 86 2.65 -21.49 19.65
CA ALA A 86 1.41 -22.27 19.78
C ALA A 86 0.77 -22.10 21.16
N ARG A 87 1.59 -22.07 22.23
CA ARG A 87 1.16 -21.78 23.60
C ARG A 87 0.53 -20.38 23.72
N ARG A 88 1.20 -19.33 23.22
CA ARG A 88 0.69 -17.94 23.26
C ARG A 88 -0.60 -17.75 22.44
N MET A 89 -0.74 -18.47 21.34
CA MET A 89 -1.97 -18.51 20.52
C MET A 89 -3.12 -19.33 21.14
N ALA A 90 -2.90 -20.00 22.28
CA ALA A 90 -3.80 -20.98 22.87
C ALA A 90 -4.27 -22.04 21.85
N THR A 91 -3.32 -22.65 21.14
CA THR A 91 -3.59 -23.60 20.05
C THR A 91 -2.59 -24.77 20.03
N SER A 92 -2.89 -25.82 19.25
CA SER A 92 -1.99 -26.96 19.12
C SER A 92 -0.85 -26.65 18.14
N ARG A 93 0.31 -27.30 18.32
CA ARG A 93 1.44 -27.16 17.38
C ARG A 93 1.03 -27.49 15.94
N ALA A 94 0.21 -28.52 15.73
CA ALA A 94 -0.31 -28.87 14.41
C ALA A 94 -1.23 -27.79 13.80
N ALA A 95 -1.95 -27.01 14.62
CA ALA A 95 -2.73 -25.87 14.14
C ALA A 95 -1.84 -24.67 13.76
N LEU A 96 -0.75 -24.44 14.49
CA LEU A 96 0.27 -23.46 14.11
C LEU A 96 1.01 -23.88 12.83
N ASP A 97 1.45 -25.12 12.71
CA ASP A 97 2.16 -25.59 11.52
C ASP A 97 1.25 -25.52 10.26
N ARG A 98 -0.07 -25.70 10.39
CA ARG A 98 -1.05 -25.42 9.30
C ARG A 98 -1.24 -23.94 8.97
N LEU A 99 -1.03 -23.04 9.94
CA LEU A 99 -1.02 -21.59 9.69
C LEU A 99 0.24 -21.21 8.90
N LEU A 100 1.40 -21.72 9.33
CA LEU A 100 2.73 -21.43 8.77
C LEU A 100 3.03 -22.19 7.46
N ASP A 101 2.28 -23.23 7.11
CA ASP A 101 2.41 -23.91 5.82
C ASP A 101 1.88 -23.02 4.68
N PRO A 102 2.71 -22.56 3.72
CA PRO A 102 2.24 -21.78 2.57
C PRO A 102 1.33 -22.57 1.62
N GLY A 103 1.43 -23.91 1.59
CA GLY A 103 0.63 -24.78 0.71
C GLY A 103 -0.81 -25.00 1.16
N ASN A 104 -1.09 -24.96 2.47
CA ASN A 104 -2.46 -25.09 3.00
C ASN A 104 -3.33 -23.88 2.64
N GLY A 105 -4.26 -24.05 1.70
CA GLY A 105 -5.07 -22.98 1.14
C GLY A 105 -6.06 -22.27 2.09
N SER A 106 -6.35 -22.81 3.29
CA SER A 106 -7.37 -22.23 4.18
C SER A 106 -6.84 -21.87 5.57
N VAL A 107 -7.00 -20.59 5.93
CA VAL A 107 -6.74 -20.00 7.26
C VAL A 107 -7.78 -18.92 7.52
N THR A 108 -8.34 -18.87 8.74
CA THR A 108 -9.34 -17.84 9.11
C THR A 108 -8.67 -16.54 9.54
N LEU A 109 -9.35 -15.40 9.35
CA LEU A 109 -8.90 -14.10 9.87
C LEU A 109 -8.69 -14.15 11.40
N ALA A 110 -9.56 -14.85 12.14
CA ALA A 110 -9.44 -15.01 13.58
C ALA A 110 -8.13 -15.71 13.99
N THR A 111 -7.66 -16.69 13.21
CA THR A 111 -6.35 -17.33 13.43
C THR A 111 -5.19 -16.36 13.20
N LEU A 112 -5.27 -15.52 12.15
CA LEU A 112 -4.25 -14.50 11.85
C LEU A 112 -4.20 -13.41 12.94
N PHE A 113 -5.35 -12.93 13.43
CA PHE A 113 -5.40 -11.98 14.55
C PHE A 113 -4.84 -12.56 15.86
N ARG A 114 -5.08 -13.86 16.15
CA ARG A 114 -4.45 -14.54 17.29
C ARG A 114 -2.93 -14.63 17.14
N ALA A 115 -2.43 -14.92 15.94
CA ALA A 115 -0.99 -14.96 15.68
C ALA A 115 -0.34 -13.58 15.87
N ALA A 116 -0.94 -12.52 15.32
CA ALA A 116 -0.48 -11.15 15.53
C ALA A 116 -0.45 -10.77 17.03
N SER A 117 -1.53 -11.09 17.76
CA SER A 117 -1.63 -10.85 19.21
C SER A 117 -0.55 -11.59 20.02
N ALA A 118 -0.26 -12.85 19.67
CA ALA A 118 0.79 -13.66 20.30
C ALA A 118 2.22 -13.13 20.08
N LEU A 119 2.39 -12.30 19.03
CA LEU A 119 3.64 -11.61 18.67
C LEU A 119 3.70 -10.16 19.16
N GLY A 120 2.65 -9.64 19.82
CA GLY A 120 2.54 -8.22 20.17
C GLY A 120 2.39 -7.29 18.95
N ALA A 121 1.96 -7.83 17.80
CA ALA A 121 1.84 -7.13 16.53
C ALA A 121 0.37 -6.79 16.18
N GLU A 122 0.18 -5.77 15.35
CA GLU A 122 -1.13 -5.38 14.84
C GLU A 122 -1.34 -5.91 13.40
N LEU A 123 -2.43 -6.63 13.16
CA LEU A 123 -2.87 -7.02 11.82
C LEU A 123 -3.89 -6.00 11.28
N ARG A 124 -3.61 -5.39 10.13
CA ARG A 124 -4.56 -4.52 9.42
C ARG A 124 -4.99 -5.15 8.10
N VAL A 125 -6.28 -5.09 7.81
CA VAL A 125 -6.89 -5.56 6.56
C VAL A 125 -7.73 -4.42 5.99
N GLU A 126 -7.49 -4.03 4.73
CA GLU A 126 -8.28 -3.02 4.03
C GLU A 126 -8.86 -3.57 2.72
N LEU A 127 -10.08 -3.16 2.37
CA LEU A 127 -10.69 -3.44 1.08
C LEU A 127 -10.41 -2.27 0.12
N ARG A 128 -9.79 -2.53 -1.03
CA ARG A 128 -9.49 -1.50 -2.03
C ARG A 128 -10.48 -1.47 -3.19
N GLY A 129 -11.02 -0.28 -3.47
CA GLY A 129 -11.73 0.00 -4.71
C GLY A 129 -10.78 0.01 -5.91
N VAL A 130 -10.63 -1.13 -6.58
CA VAL A 130 -9.86 -1.25 -7.83
C VAL A 130 -10.67 -0.64 -8.97
N ARG A 131 -10.10 0.35 -9.68
CA ARG A 131 -10.69 0.82 -10.94
C ARG A 131 -10.46 -0.25 -12.00
N SER A 132 -11.53 -0.86 -12.50
CA SER A 132 -11.46 -1.77 -13.64
C SER A 132 -10.74 -1.12 -14.82
N ALA A 133 -9.88 -1.90 -15.49
CA ALA A 133 -9.13 -1.41 -16.64
C ALA A 133 -10.14 -1.00 -17.73
N ARG A 134 -10.12 0.28 -18.12
CA ARG A 134 -11.01 0.82 -19.15
C ARG A 134 -10.88 -0.05 -20.40
N PRO A 135 -11.96 -0.70 -20.89
CA PRO A 135 -11.85 -1.67 -21.97
C PRO A 135 -11.17 -1.01 -23.17
N ARG A 136 -10.14 -1.69 -23.69
CA ARG A 136 -9.41 -1.22 -24.88
C ARG A 136 -10.45 -1.16 -25.99
N ARG A 137 -10.78 0.05 -26.47
CA ARG A 137 -11.75 0.22 -27.57
C ARG A 137 -11.31 -0.69 -28.71
N SER A 138 -12.17 -1.64 -29.08
CA SER A 138 -11.93 -2.48 -30.24
C SER A 138 -11.77 -1.57 -31.45
N THR A 139 -10.66 -1.73 -32.17
CA THR A 139 -10.39 -0.99 -33.40
C THR A 139 -11.30 -1.56 -34.48
N ARG A 140 -12.56 -1.12 -34.49
CA ARG A 140 -13.55 -1.51 -35.50
C ARG A 140 -12.96 -1.20 -36.89
N ARG A 141 -12.89 -2.23 -37.72
CA ARG A 141 -12.35 -2.22 -39.08
C ARG A 141 -13.25 -3.07 -39.97
#